data_AF-A0A8C6MQN9-F1
#
_entry.id   AF-A0A8C6MQN9-F1
#
_cell.length_a   1.000
_cell.length_b   1.000
_cell.length_c   1.000
_cell.angle_alpha   90.00
_cell.angle_beta   90.00
_cell.angle_gamma   90.00
#
_symmetry.space_group_name_H-M   'P 1'
#
loop_
_entity.id
_entity.type
_entity.pdbx_description
1 polymer ?
#
loop_
_entity_poly.entity_id
_entity_poly.type
_entity_poly.pdbx_seq_one_letter_code
_entity_poly.pdbx_strand_id
1 'polypeptide(L)'
;MADKILRAKRKQFINSVSIGTINGLLDELLEKKVLNQEEMDKIKLANITAMDKARDLCDHVSKKGPQASQIFITYICNEDCYLAGILELQSAPSAETFVATEDSKGGHPSSSETKEEQNKEDGTFPGLTGTLKFCPLEKAQKLWKENPSEIYPIMNTTTRTRLALIICNTEFQHLSRRVGAQVDLREMKLLLEDLGYTVKVKENLTALEMVKEVKEFAACPEHKTSDSTFLVFMSHGIQEGICGTTYSNEVSDILKVDTIFQMMNTLKCPSLKDKPKVIIIQACRGEKQGVVLLKDSVRDSEEDFLTDAIFEDDGIKKAHIEKDFIAFCSSTPDNVSWRHPVRGSLFIESLIKHMKEYAWSCDLEDIFRKVRFSFEQPEFRLQMPTADRVTLTKRFYLFPGH
;
A
#
# COMPACT_ATOMS: atom_id res chain seq x y z
N MET A 1 38.35 10.80 8.29
CA MET A 1 37.75 10.61 6.95
C MET A 1 36.22 10.60 7.09
N ALA A 2 35.66 9.81 8.02
CA ALA A 2 34.24 9.80 8.37
C ALA A 2 33.69 11.13 8.95
N ASP A 3 34.47 11.82 9.76
CA ASP A 3 34.13 13.13 10.36
C ASP A 3 33.92 14.24 9.31
N LYS A 4 34.77 14.25 8.26
CA LYS A 4 34.63 15.19 7.13
C LYS A 4 33.40 14.88 6.29
N ILE A 5 33.09 13.60 6.08
CA ILE A 5 31.89 13.14 5.36
C ILE A 5 30.63 13.54 6.12
N LEU A 6 30.57 13.28 7.43
CA LEU A 6 29.44 13.65 8.27
C LEU A 6 29.21 15.17 8.28
N ARG A 7 30.27 15.97 8.36
CA ARG A 7 30.17 17.44 8.25
C ARG A 7 29.68 17.91 6.88
N ALA A 8 30.15 17.31 5.80
CA ALA A 8 29.71 17.64 4.44
C ALA A 8 28.24 17.29 4.20
N LYS A 9 27.78 16.17 4.76
CA LYS A 9 26.42 15.64 4.59
C LYS A 9 25.44 16.14 5.66
N ARG A 10 25.90 16.94 6.64
CA ARG A 10 25.11 17.48 7.76
C ARG A 10 23.79 18.13 7.34
N LYS A 11 23.79 18.97 6.30
CA LYS A 11 22.58 19.68 5.84
C LYS A 11 21.54 18.70 5.28
N GLN A 12 21.99 17.69 4.55
CA GLN A 12 21.12 16.64 4.01
C GLN A 12 20.61 15.76 5.15
N PHE A 13 21.46 15.39 6.11
CA PHE A 13 21.07 14.61 7.28
C PHE A 13 19.96 15.31 8.08
N ILE A 14 20.13 16.59 8.43
CA ILE A 14 19.13 17.35 9.22
C ILE A 14 17.77 17.42 8.52
N ASN A 15 17.76 17.52 7.19
CA ASN A 15 16.52 17.69 6.41
C ASN A 15 15.83 16.36 6.06
N SER A 16 16.53 15.23 6.23
CA SER A 16 16.07 13.93 5.72
C SER A 16 15.99 12.84 6.78
N VAL A 17 16.63 13.01 7.95
CA VAL A 17 16.60 12.01 9.02
C VAL A 17 15.25 11.98 9.72
N SER A 18 14.72 10.77 9.93
CA SER A 18 13.49 10.56 10.70
C SER A 18 13.75 10.60 12.21
N ILE A 19 12.74 10.93 13.01
CA ILE A 19 12.88 10.90 14.48
C ILE A 19 13.18 9.48 15.01
N GLY A 20 12.71 8.44 14.31
CA GLY A 20 13.03 7.04 14.61
C GLY A 20 14.52 6.75 14.43
N THR A 21 15.08 7.18 13.30
CA THR A 21 16.52 7.04 13.03
C THR A 21 17.36 7.85 14.04
N ILE A 22 16.91 9.05 14.44
CA ILE A 22 17.58 9.83 15.51
C ILE A 22 17.59 9.06 16.83
N ASN A 23 16.45 8.48 17.24
CA ASN A 23 16.35 7.74 18.49
C ASN A 23 17.20 6.47 18.46
N GLY A 24 17.11 5.69 17.38
CA GLY A 24 17.94 4.50 17.21
C GLY A 24 19.44 4.82 17.15
N LEU A 25 19.83 5.91 16.49
CA LEU A 25 21.21 6.43 16.54
C LEU A 25 21.64 6.81 17.96
N LEU A 26 20.78 7.47 18.74
CA LEU A 26 21.09 7.83 20.13
C LEU A 26 21.30 6.58 21.00
N ASP A 27 20.48 5.55 20.80
CA ASP A 27 20.57 4.31 21.55
C ASP A 27 21.84 3.51 21.16
N GLU A 28 22.18 3.42 19.88
CA GLU A 28 23.44 2.83 19.38
C GLU A 28 24.66 3.60 19.92
N LEU A 29 24.63 4.93 19.89
CA LEU A 29 25.73 5.77 20.38
C LEU A 29 25.90 5.69 21.90
N LEU A 30 24.81 5.45 22.64
CA LEU A 30 24.87 5.18 24.07
C LEU A 30 25.46 3.78 24.33
N GLU A 31 25.01 2.76 23.60
CA GLU A 31 25.51 1.38 23.72
C GLU A 31 27.01 1.30 23.41
N LYS A 32 27.46 1.96 22.34
CA LYS A 32 28.87 2.05 21.96
C LYS A 32 29.68 3.05 22.81
N LYS A 33 29.07 3.64 23.85
CA LYS A 33 29.69 4.59 24.80
C LYS A 33 30.27 5.84 24.14
N VAL A 34 29.73 6.24 22.99
CA VAL A 34 30.07 7.49 22.31
C VAL A 34 29.39 8.68 22.99
N LEU A 35 28.15 8.48 23.45
CA LEU A 35 27.40 9.40 24.30
C LEU A 35 27.21 8.79 25.68
N ASN A 36 27.15 9.62 26.71
CA ASN A 36 26.66 9.21 28.02
C ASN A 36 25.16 9.55 28.18
N GLN A 37 24.54 9.02 29.24
CA GLN A 37 23.11 9.20 29.51
C GLN A 37 22.70 10.68 29.59
N GLU A 38 23.52 11.51 30.23
CA GLU A 38 23.25 12.95 30.40
C GLU A 38 23.33 13.71 29.06
N GLU A 39 24.27 13.36 28.19
CA GLU A 39 24.41 13.91 26.84
C GLU A 39 23.22 13.51 25.95
N MET A 40 22.78 12.26 26.03
CA MET A 40 21.60 11.78 25.31
C MET A 40 20.34 12.51 25.77
N ASP A 41 20.14 12.66 27.09
CA ASP A 41 18.96 13.31 27.65
C ASP A 41 18.92 14.80 27.28
N LYS A 42 20.07 15.48 27.22
CA LYS A 42 20.17 16.86 26.70
C LYS A 42 19.70 16.93 25.24
N ILE A 43 20.14 16.00 24.38
CA ILE A 43 19.73 15.99 22.96
C ILE A 43 18.23 15.69 22.83
N LYS A 44 17.68 14.76 23.63
CA LYS A 44 16.26 14.35 23.59
C LYS A 44 15.30 15.42 24.16
N LEU A 45 15.67 16.09 25.25
CA LEU A 45 14.80 16.98 26.03
C LEU A 45 14.95 18.48 25.72
N ALA A 46 16.13 18.93 25.27
CA ALA A 46 16.34 20.36 25.00
C ALA A 46 15.78 20.84 23.66
N ASN A 47 15.43 19.92 22.76
CA ASN A 47 15.05 20.22 21.38
C ASN A 47 13.58 19.89 21.09
N ILE A 48 12.81 20.90 20.66
CA ILE A 48 11.37 20.78 20.40
C ILE A 48 11.11 20.06 19.06
N THR A 49 11.95 20.28 18.04
CA THR A 49 11.73 19.72 16.69
C THR A 49 12.73 18.62 16.34
N ALA A 50 12.35 17.72 15.43
CA ALA A 50 13.23 16.66 14.93
C ALA A 50 14.48 17.22 14.22
N MET A 51 14.36 18.36 13.53
CA MET A 51 15.50 19.03 12.88
C MET A 51 16.50 19.57 13.91
N ASP A 52 16.02 20.10 15.04
CA ASP A 52 16.89 20.60 16.11
C ASP A 52 17.61 19.43 16.80
N LYS A 53 16.91 18.31 17.03
CA LYS A 53 17.51 17.06 17.53
C LYS A 53 18.58 16.52 16.59
N ALA A 54 18.29 16.47 15.29
CA ALA A 54 19.24 16.01 14.27
C ALA A 54 20.49 16.90 14.22
N ARG A 55 20.30 18.21 14.35
CA ARG A 55 21.38 19.19 14.36
C ARG A 55 22.31 18.96 15.55
N ASP A 56 21.74 18.89 16.74
CA ASP A 56 22.49 18.72 17.99
C ASP A 56 23.19 17.36 18.06
N LEU A 57 22.53 16.30 17.59
CA LEU A 57 23.11 14.97 17.49
C LEU A 57 24.31 14.95 16.53
N CYS A 58 24.14 15.48 15.33
CA CYS A 58 25.21 15.54 14.32
C CYS A 58 26.41 16.36 14.82
N ASP A 59 26.14 17.48 15.51
CA ASP A 59 27.18 18.36 16.06
C ASP A 59 27.91 17.72 17.25
N HIS A 60 27.20 16.98 18.12
CA HIS A 60 27.82 16.24 19.22
C HIS A 60 28.72 15.13 18.70
N VAL A 61 28.23 14.30 17.78
CA VAL A 61 29.00 13.19 17.21
C VAL A 61 30.23 13.71 16.45
N SER A 62 30.08 14.81 15.70
CA SER A 62 31.19 15.45 14.97
C SER A 62 32.29 16.02 15.87
N LYS A 63 31.97 16.35 17.14
CA LYS A 63 32.94 16.82 18.15
C LYS A 63 33.68 15.68 18.84
N LYS A 64 33.08 14.48 18.92
CA LYS A 64 33.68 13.27 19.54
C LYS A 64 34.73 12.61 18.64
N GLY A 65 34.77 12.95 17.35
CA GLY A 65 35.86 12.60 16.45
C GLY A 65 35.52 11.53 15.40
N PRO A 66 36.52 11.05 14.64
CA PRO A 66 36.30 10.22 13.45
C PRO A 66 35.74 8.82 13.76
N GLN A 67 36.07 8.23 14.90
CA GLN A 67 35.51 6.92 15.32
C GLN A 67 34.01 7.02 15.64
N ALA A 68 33.60 8.07 16.35
CA ALA A 68 32.19 8.36 16.62
C ALA A 68 31.40 8.60 15.32
N SER A 69 32.00 9.36 14.40
CA SER A 69 31.40 9.63 13.08
C SER A 69 31.30 8.36 12.22
N GLN A 70 32.22 7.41 12.37
CA GLN A 70 32.17 6.13 11.67
C GLN A 70 31.03 5.25 12.20
N ILE A 71 30.86 5.14 13.52
CA ILE A 71 29.75 4.38 14.13
C ILE A 71 28.41 4.94 13.65
N PHE A 72 28.28 6.26 13.64
CA PHE A 72 27.11 6.96 13.13
C PHE A 72 26.80 6.63 11.66
N ILE A 73 27.81 6.70 10.79
CA ILE A 73 27.66 6.38 9.36
C ILE A 73 27.33 4.90 9.18
N THR A 74 28.00 4.00 9.89
CA THR A 74 27.75 2.55 9.81
C THR A 74 26.33 2.20 10.24
N TYR A 75 25.84 2.79 11.33
CA TYR A 75 24.46 2.61 11.78
C TYR A 75 23.48 3.04 10.69
N ILE A 76 23.68 4.23 10.10
CA ILE A 76 22.83 4.70 8.99
C ILE A 76 22.88 3.73 7.81
N CYS A 77 24.06 3.23 7.41
CA CYS A 77 24.17 2.27 6.31
C CYS A 77 23.43 0.95 6.57
N ASN A 78 23.38 0.49 7.82
CA ASN A 78 22.79 -0.80 8.18
C ASN A 78 21.29 -0.71 8.46
N GLU A 79 20.87 0.30 9.23
CA GLU A 79 19.51 0.41 9.76
C GLU A 79 18.64 1.40 8.98
N ASP A 80 19.25 2.33 8.23
CA ASP A 80 18.54 3.32 7.41
C ASP A 80 19.20 3.45 6.03
N CYS A 81 19.16 2.35 5.27
CA CYS A 81 19.75 2.27 3.93
C CYS A 81 19.20 3.32 2.95
N TYR A 82 17.99 3.84 3.20
CA TYR A 82 17.40 4.95 2.45
C TYR A 82 18.09 6.28 2.77
N LEU A 83 18.27 6.61 4.05
CA LEU A 83 19.06 7.77 4.45
C LEU A 83 20.52 7.63 4.00
N ALA A 84 21.09 6.42 4.04
CA ALA A 84 22.42 6.14 3.49
C ALA A 84 22.49 6.47 1.99
N GLY A 85 21.48 6.09 1.22
CA GLY A 85 21.34 6.44 -0.19
C GLY A 85 21.23 7.96 -0.44
N ILE A 86 20.40 8.67 0.33
CA ILE A 86 20.26 10.13 0.24
C ILE A 86 21.59 10.84 0.57
N LEU A 87 22.32 10.32 1.55
CA LEU A 87 23.59 10.88 1.98
C LEU A 87 24.77 10.41 1.13
N GLU A 88 24.54 9.52 0.16
CA GLU A 88 25.55 8.85 -0.67
C GLU A 88 26.66 8.20 0.18
N LEU A 89 26.27 7.58 1.30
CA LEU A 89 27.17 6.88 2.21
C LEU A 89 27.43 5.47 1.67
N GLN A 90 28.70 5.12 1.49
CA GLN A 90 29.11 3.76 1.14
C GLN A 90 29.48 3.01 2.41
N SER A 91 28.96 1.79 2.60
CA SER A 91 29.45 0.90 3.64
C SER A 91 30.90 0.51 3.34
N ALA A 92 31.79 0.71 4.31
CA ALA A 92 33.12 0.13 4.21
C ALA A 92 32.99 -1.41 4.28
N PRO A 93 33.75 -2.20 3.50
CA PRO A 93 33.74 -3.64 3.63
C PRO A 93 34.16 -4.01 5.05
N SER A 94 33.29 -4.73 5.76
CA SER A 94 33.61 -5.35 7.04
C SER A 94 34.78 -6.32 6.83
N ALA A 95 35.91 -6.01 7.45
CA ALA A 95 37.09 -6.84 7.43
C ALA A 95 36.87 -8.07 8.32
N GLU A 96 36.65 -9.24 7.73
CA GLU A 96 37.12 -10.51 8.30
C GLU A 96 37.58 -11.48 7.19
N THR A 97 38.88 -11.80 7.27
CA THR A 97 39.56 -13.01 6.81
C THR A 97 39.75 -13.25 5.30
N PHE A 98 40.89 -12.79 4.76
CA PHE A 98 41.58 -13.51 3.70
C PHE A 98 43.04 -13.77 4.08
N VAL A 99 43.39 -15.05 3.99
CA VAL A 99 44.71 -15.64 4.16
C VAL A 99 45.62 -15.17 3.02
N ALA A 100 46.89 -14.97 3.36
CA ALA A 100 47.96 -14.51 2.50
C ALA A 100 48.13 -15.33 1.21
N THR A 101 48.49 -14.64 0.13
CA THR A 101 49.65 -15.00 -0.70
C THR A 101 50.05 -13.81 -1.56
N GLU A 102 51.32 -13.42 -1.43
CA GLU A 102 52.05 -12.52 -2.31
C GLU A 102 52.19 -13.18 -3.71
N ASP A 103 52.11 -12.44 -4.81
CA ASP A 103 53.33 -11.92 -5.45
C ASP A 103 53.08 -11.12 -6.76
N SER A 104 53.80 -10.00 -6.84
CA SER A 104 54.50 -9.45 -8.01
C SER A 104 53.81 -8.99 -9.32
N LYS A 105 53.95 -7.66 -9.51
CA LYS A 105 54.48 -6.93 -10.69
C LYS A 105 53.63 -6.77 -11.96
N GLY A 106 53.12 -5.54 -12.11
CA GLY A 106 53.67 -4.55 -13.06
C GLY A 106 53.34 -4.69 -14.55
N GLY A 107 52.59 -3.73 -15.09
CA GLY A 107 52.50 -3.49 -16.52
C GLY A 107 51.36 -2.55 -16.93
N HIS A 108 51.68 -1.27 -17.13
CA HIS A 108 50.93 -0.39 -18.03
C HIS A 108 51.34 -0.74 -19.49
N PRO A 109 50.47 -0.55 -20.52
CA PRO A 109 50.25 0.81 -21.04
C PRO A 109 48.86 1.09 -21.67
N SER A 110 48.64 2.39 -21.96
CA SER A 110 47.81 2.96 -23.04
C SER A 110 46.32 2.60 -23.12
N SER A 111 45.40 3.47 -22.73
CA SER A 111 44.87 4.64 -23.47
C SER A 111 43.97 4.30 -24.66
N SER A 112 42.72 4.78 -24.52
CA SER A 112 41.76 5.20 -25.55
C SER A 112 41.19 4.15 -26.48
N GLU A 113 39.92 3.79 -26.23
CA GLU A 113 38.87 3.85 -27.24
C GLU A 113 37.50 4.00 -26.55
N THR A 114 36.89 5.16 -26.76
CA THR A 114 35.53 5.52 -26.38
C THR A 114 34.56 4.70 -27.22
N LYS A 115 33.75 3.86 -26.57
CA LYS A 115 32.48 3.40 -27.12
C LYS A 115 31.40 3.64 -26.08
N GLU A 116 30.52 4.58 -26.41
CA GLU A 116 29.22 4.76 -25.77
C GLU A 116 28.43 3.45 -25.94
N GLU A 117 28.33 2.66 -24.88
CA GLU A 117 27.28 1.66 -24.75
C GLU A 117 26.14 2.27 -23.95
N GLN A 118 25.02 2.49 -24.66
CA GLN A 118 23.72 2.79 -24.09
C GLN A 118 23.27 1.61 -23.22
N ASN A 119 23.57 1.66 -21.92
CA ASN A 119 22.88 0.82 -20.96
C ASN A 119 21.48 1.38 -20.70
N LYS A 120 20.50 0.80 -21.40
CA LYS A 120 19.13 0.70 -20.89
C LYS A 120 19.17 -0.17 -19.63
N GLU A 121 19.31 0.46 -18.48
CA GLU A 121 18.96 -0.18 -17.22
C GLU A 121 17.44 -0.26 -17.14
N ASP A 122 16.92 -1.43 -17.46
CA ASP A 122 15.56 -1.85 -17.16
C ASP A 122 15.41 -1.84 -15.63
N GLY A 123 14.72 -0.80 -15.13
CA GLY A 123 14.42 -0.61 -13.72
C GLY A 123 13.49 -1.71 -13.20
N THR A 124 14.06 -2.88 -12.93
CA THR A 124 13.34 -3.99 -12.32
C THR A 124 13.24 -3.71 -10.83
N PHE A 125 12.13 -3.13 -10.42
CA PHE A 125 11.75 -3.00 -9.01
C PHE A 125 11.60 -4.39 -8.38
N PRO A 126 12.04 -4.63 -7.14
CA PRO A 126 11.77 -5.89 -6.46
C PRO A 126 10.26 -6.02 -6.23
N GLY A 127 9.58 -6.88 -6.98
CA GLY A 127 8.16 -7.17 -6.80
C GLY A 127 7.86 -7.79 -5.43
N LEU A 128 6.59 -7.77 -5.02
CA LEU A 128 6.15 -8.46 -3.80
C LEU A 128 6.53 -9.95 -3.88
N THR A 129 7.32 -10.44 -2.93
CA THR A 129 7.76 -11.83 -2.86
C THR A 129 6.57 -12.79 -2.65
N GLY A 130 6.40 -13.75 -3.56
CA GLY A 130 5.45 -14.87 -3.43
C GLY A 130 4.56 -15.07 -4.67
N THR A 131 4.35 -16.32 -5.05
CA THR A 131 3.43 -16.75 -6.12
C THR A 131 2.07 -17.13 -5.53
N LEU A 132 0.98 -16.87 -6.27
CA LEU A 132 -0.35 -17.32 -5.88
C LEU A 132 -0.38 -18.85 -5.73
N LYS A 133 -0.82 -19.34 -4.57
CA LYS A 133 -0.98 -20.79 -4.34
C LYS A 133 -2.23 -21.28 -5.07
N PHE A 134 -2.10 -22.40 -5.78
CA PHE A 134 -3.23 -23.07 -6.44
C PHE A 134 -3.99 -23.97 -5.46
N CYS A 135 -5.30 -24.05 -5.63
CA CYS A 135 -6.14 -24.98 -4.88
C CYS A 135 -6.01 -26.39 -5.48
N PRO A 136 -5.66 -27.43 -4.71
CA PRO A 136 -5.72 -28.81 -5.20
C PRO A 136 -7.15 -29.21 -5.56
N LEU A 137 -7.31 -29.98 -6.64
CA LEU A 137 -8.63 -30.39 -7.14
C LEU A 137 -9.44 -31.16 -6.08
N GLU A 138 -8.79 -32.02 -5.31
CA GLU A 138 -9.43 -32.81 -4.25
C GLU A 138 -10.02 -31.91 -3.16
N LYS A 139 -9.32 -30.82 -2.83
CA LYS A 139 -9.77 -29.84 -1.83
C LYS A 139 -10.95 -29.04 -2.35
N ALA A 140 -10.89 -28.58 -3.60
CA ALA A 140 -11.98 -27.87 -4.25
C ALA A 140 -13.25 -28.75 -4.29
N GLN A 141 -13.10 -30.00 -4.75
CA GLN A 141 -14.20 -30.97 -4.80
C GLN A 141 -14.77 -31.29 -3.42
N LYS A 142 -13.92 -31.42 -2.40
CA LYS A 142 -14.36 -31.62 -1.02
C LYS A 142 -15.23 -30.47 -0.53
N LEU A 143 -14.77 -29.22 -0.70
CA LEU A 143 -15.52 -28.03 -0.30
C LEU A 143 -16.87 -27.92 -1.03
N TRP A 144 -16.91 -28.22 -2.33
CA TRP A 144 -18.16 -28.21 -3.10
C TRP A 144 -19.15 -29.30 -2.66
N LYS A 145 -18.66 -30.46 -2.21
CA LYS A 145 -19.51 -31.57 -1.74
C LYS A 145 -20.03 -31.37 -0.32
N GLU A 146 -19.19 -30.83 0.57
CA GLU A 146 -19.54 -30.72 1.99
C GLU A 146 -20.55 -29.60 2.25
N ASN A 147 -20.42 -28.44 1.58
CA ASN A 147 -21.26 -27.26 1.87
C ASN A 147 -21.78 -26.54 0.62
N PRO A 148 -22.43 -27.22 -0.35
CA PRO A 148 -22.84 -26.62 -1.62
C PRO A 148 -23.83 -25.46 -1.45
N SER A 149 -24.68 -25.48 -0.43
CA SER A 149 -25.66 -24.41 -0.15
C SER A 149 -25.01 -23.16 0.45
N GLU A 150 -23.87 -23.29 1.13
CA GLU A 150 -23.20 -22.23 1.87
C GLU A 150 -22.05 -21.57 1.10
N ILE A 151 -21.75 -22.02 -0.12
CA ILE A 151 -20.67 -21.50 -0.97
C ILE A 151 -21.26 -20.85 -2.22
N TYR A 152 -20.71 -19.71 -2.64
CA TYR A 152 -21.07 -19.13 -3.93
C TYR A 152 -20.63 -20.05 -5.08
N PRO A 153 -21.52 -20.38 -6.01
CA PRO A 153 -21.18 -21.27 -7.12
C PRO A 153 -20.15 -20.59 -8.03
N ILE A 154 -19.11 -21.33 -8.41
CA ILE A 154 -18.15 -20.87 -9.41
C ILE A 154 -18.53 -21.40 -10.79
N MET A 155 -18.26 -20.61 -11.81
CA MET A 155 -18.46 -21.01 -13.20
C MET A 155 -17.21 -21.72 -13.75
N ASN A 156 -17.43 -22.56 -14.77
CA ASN A 156 -16.35 -23.28 -15.45
C ASN A 156 -15.33 -22.29 -16.07
N THR A 157 -14.05 -22.52 -15.80
CA THR A 157 -12.92 -21.70 -16.30
C THR A 157 -12.92 -21.48 -17.80
N THR A 158 -13.35 -22.46 -18.60
CA THR A 158 -13.33 -22.39 -20.06
C THR A 158 -14.40 -21.46 -20.64
N THR A 159 -15.49 -21.25 -19.91
CA THR A 159 -16.65 -20.46 -20.39
C THR A 159 -16.84 -19.16 -19.63
N ARG A 160 -16.28 -19.04 -18.42
CA ARG A 160 -16.51 -17.87 -17.57
C ARG A 160 -15.74 -16.65 -18.06
N THR A 161 -16.33 -15.48 -17.88
CA THR A 161 -15.75 -14.18 -18.28
C THR A 161 -15.73 -13.24 -17.09
N ARG A 162 -14.95 -13.59 -16.06
CA ARG A 162 -14.75 -12.75 -14.88
C ARG A 162 -14.16 -11.39 -15.26
N LEU A 163 -14.77 -10.32 -14.78
CA LEU A 163 -14.29 -8.95 -14.96
C LEU A 163 -13.96 -8.34 -13.61
N ALA A 164 -12.92 -7.50 -13.59
CA ALA A 164 -12.61 -6.62 -12.47
C ALA A 164 -12.34 -5.21 -12.97
N LEU A 165 -12.58 -4.22 -12.11
CA LEU A 165 -12.29 -2.81 -12.38
C LEU A 165 -11.30 -2.30 -11.34
N ILE A 166 -10.25 -1.61 -11.80
CA ILE A 166 -9.36 -0.82 -10.95
C ILE A 166 -9.43 0.63 -11.40
N ILE A 167 -9.78 1.53 -10.47
CA ILE A 167 -9.69 2.97 -10.63
C ILE A 167 -8.59 3.48 -9.69
N CYS A 168 -7.53 4.07 -10.26
CA CYS A 168 -6.37 4.55 -9.51
C CYS A 168 -6.06 6.02 -9.84
N ASN A 169 -6.30 6.92 -8.91
CA ASN A 169 -5.87 8.32 -9.03
C ASN A 169 -4.51 8.47 -8.35
N THR A 170 -3.50 8.87 -9.13
CA THR A 170 -2.12 9.06 -8.69
C THR A 170 -1.72 10.53 -8.71
N GLU A 171 -2.12 11.25 -9.77
CA GLU A 171 -1.85 12.67 -9.98
C GLU A 171 -3.12 13.49 -9.69
N PHE A 172 -2.96 14.65 -9.05
CA PHE A 172 -4.06 15.53 -8.67
C PHE A 172 -3.69 16.98 -8.98
N GLN A 173 -4.69 17.81 -9.27
CA GLN A 173 -4.46 19.23 -9.57
C GLN A 173 -4.10 20.03 -8.31
N HIS A 174 -4.77 19.72 -7.19
CA HIS A 174 -4.63 20.49 -5.94
C HIS A 174 -4.15 19.65 -4.75
N LEU A 175 -4.10 18.32 -4.89
CA LEU A 175 -3.59 17.40 -3.87
C LEU A 175 -2.19 16.90 -4.22
N SER A 176 -1.50 16.37 -3.22
CA SER A 176 -0.18 15.78 -3.43
C SER A 176 -0.26 14.54 -4.31
N ARG A 177 0.78 14.31 -5.12
CA ARG A 177 0.95 13.07 -5.85
C ARG A 177 1.04 11.85 -4.91
N ARG A 178 0.34 10.76 -5.24
CA ARG A 178 0.35 9.50 -4.48
C ARG A 178 1.52 8.60 -4.86
N VAL A 179 2.70 8.92 -4.34
CA VAL A 179 3.92 8.14 -4.61
C VAL A 179 3.74 6.66 -4.22
N GLY A 180 4.20 5.76 -5.08
CA GLY A 180 4.04 4.32 -4.93
C GLY A 180 2.69 3.75 -5.38
N ALA A 181 1.72 4.57 -5.81
CA ALA A 181 0.41 4.08 -6.29
C ALA A 181 0.54 3.15 -7.52
N GLN A 182 1.57 3.36 -8.32
CA GLN A 182 1.88 2.52 -9.48
C GLN A 182 2.34 1.11 -9.09
N VAL A 183 2.92 0.92 -7.90
CA VAL A 183 3.26 -0.41 -7.39
C VAL A 183 1.98 -1.15 -6.99
N ASP A 184 1.10 -0.50 -6.22
CA ASP A 184 -0.20 -1.07 -5.84
C ASP A 184 -1.03 -1.46 -7.06
N LEU A 185 -1.11 -0.57 -8.05
CA LEU A 185 -1.87 -0.79 -9.28
C LEU A 185 -1.37 -2.03 -10.03
N ARG A 186 -0.05 -2.13 -10.22
CA ARG A 186 0.58 -3.25 -10.91
C ARG A 186 0.33 -4.56 -10.18
N GLU A 187 0.62 -4.61 -8.89
CA GLU A 187 0.55 -5.84 -8.10
C GLU A 187 -0.90 -6.31 -7.88
N MET A 188 -1.84 -5.38 -7.71
CA MET A 188 -3.27 -5.71 -7.61
C MET A 188 -3.82 -6.21 -8.95
N LYS A 189 -3.40 -5.60 -10.07
CA LYS A 189 -3.75 -6.08 -11.40
C LYS A 189 -3.26 -7.52 -11.60
N LEU A 190 -1.98 -7.78 -11.34
CA LEU A 190 -1.38 -9.11 -11.45
C LEU A 190 -2.11 -10.14 -10.58
N LEU A 191 -2.42 -9.81 -9.32
CA LEU A 191 -3.18 -10.69 -8.44
C LEU A 191 -4.55 -11.05 -9.03
N LEU A 192 -5.30 -10.07 -9.51
CA LEU A 192 -6.64 -10.31 -10.06
C LEU A 192 -6.58 -11.11 -11.37
N GLU A 193 -5.58 -10.86 -12.21
CA GLU A 193 -5.32 -11.66 -13.41
C GLU A 193 -4.98 -13.11 -13.05
N ASP A 194 -4.12 -13.35 -12.04
CA ASP A 194 -3.79 -14.67 -11.52
C ASP A 194 -5.01 -15.41 -10.93
N LEU A 195 -5.99 -14.65 -10.40
CA LEU A 195 -7.29 -15.17 -9.93
C LEU A 195 -8.32 -15.40 -11.06
N GLY A 196 -7.92 -15.14 -12.31
CA GLY A 196 -8.72 -15.40 -13.50
C GLY A 196 -9.69 -14.29 -13.88
N TYR A 197 -9.45 -13.04 -13.45
CA TYR A 197 -10.24 -11.87 -13.86
C TYR A 197 -9.57 -11.16 -15.04
N THR A 198 -10.38 -10.69 -16.00
CA THR A 198 -9.94 -9.66 -16.94
C THR A 198 -10.06 -8.30 -16.28
N VAL A 199 -8.95 -7.60 -16.13
CA VAL A 199 -8.87 -6.36 -15.34
C VAL A 199 -8.94 -5.12 -16.25
N LYS A 200 -9.98 -4.30 -16.07
CA LYS A 200 -10.08 -2.97 -16.68
C LYS A 200 -9.43 -1.96 -15.74
N VAL A 201 -8.39 -1.26 -16.20
CA VAL A 201 -7.69 -0.22 -15.44
C VAL A 201 -8.07 1.16 -15.96
N LYS A 202 -8.37 2.07 -15.04
CA LYS A 202 -8.61 3.50 -15.32
C LYS A 202 -7.82 4.33 -14.33
N GLU A 203 -7.18 5.39 -14.82
CA GLU A 203 -6.27 6.21 -14.02
C GLU A 203 -6.65 7.69 -14.09
N ASN A 204 -6.44 8.40 -12.98
CA ASN A 204 -6.54 9.86 -12.89
C ASN A 204 -7.88 10.43 -13.41
N LEU A 205 -8.99 9.94 -12.83
CA LEU A 205 -10.35 10.36 -13.16
C LEU A 205 -10.91 11.38 -12.17
N THR A 206 -11.71 12.32 -12.66
CA THR A 206 -12.67 13.07 -11.83
C THR A 206 -13.73 12.14 -11.24
N ALA A 207 -14.43 12.56 -10.19
CA ALA A 207 -15.52 11.79 -9.61
C ALA A 207 -16.65 11.50 -10.61
N LEU A 208 -16.96 12.46 -11.49
CA LEU A 208 -17.96 12.26 -12.54
C LEU A 208 -17.53 11.17 -13.53
N GLU A 209 -16.25 11.15 -13.91
CA GLU A 209 -15.70 10.10 -14.77
C GLU A 209 -15.65 8.75 -14.05
N MET A 210 -15.29 8.72 -12.76
CA MET A 210 -15.36 7.48 -11.96
C MET A 210 -16.80 6.92 -11.93
N VAL A 211 -17.81 7.77 -11.73
CA VAL A 211 -19.23 7.37 -11.78
C VAL A 211 -19.57 6.78 -13.14
N LYS A 212 -19.15 7.43 -14.23
CA LYS A 212 -19.38 6.95 -15.59
C LYS A 212 -18.74 5.57 -15.81
N GLU A 213 -17.49 5.39 -15.41
CA GLU A 213 -16.76 4.13 -15.56
C GLU A 213 -17.39 2.98 -14.76
N VAL A 214 -17.81 3.23 -13.51
CA VAL A 214 -18.51 2.21 -12.71
C VAL A 214 -19.87 1.86 -13.34
N LYS A 215 -20.59 2.85 -13.87
CA LYS A 215 -21.86 2.61 -14.57
C LYS A 215 -21.67 1.79 -15.85
N GLU A 216 -20.65 2.10 -16.65
CA GLU A 216 -20.31 1.34 -17.86
C GLU A 216 -19.85 -0.07 -17.52
N PHE A 217 -19.06 -0.22 -16.44
CA PHE A 217 -18.65 -1.51 -15.92
C PHE A 217 -19.86 -2.36 -15.50
N ALA A 218 -20.78 -1.81 -14.71
CA ALA A 218 -22.01 -2.49 -14.30
C ALA A 218 -22.87 -2.99 -15.47
N ALA A 219 -22.79 -2.34 -16.64
CA ALA A 219 -23.53 -2.70 -17.85
C ALA A 219 -22.82 -3.76 -18.73
N CYS A 220 -21.62 -4.20 -18.37
CA CYS A 220 -20.84 -5.12 -19.19
C CYS A 220 -21.54 -6.49 -19.36
N PRO A 221 -21.74 -6.98 -20.60
CA PRO A 221 -22.45 -8.25 -20.85
C PRO A 221 -21.71 -9.47 -20.28
N GLU A 222 -20.39 -9.40 -20.14
CA GLU A 222 -19.53 -10.46 -19.59
C GLU A 222 -19.92 -10.84 -18.16
N HIS A 223 -20.57 -9.94 -17.41
CA HIS A 223 -21.08 -10.24 -16.08
C HIS A 223 -22.13 -11.35 -16.09
N LYS A 224 -22.87 -11.54 -17.19
CA LYS A 224 -23.86 -12.62 -17.33
C LYS A 224 -23.19 -14.00 -17.24
N THR A 225 -22.03 -14.14 -17.88
CA THR A 225 -21.18 -15.35 -17.90
C THR A 225 -20.03 -15.27 -16.88
N SER A 226 -20.16 -14.44 -15.86
CA SER A 226 -19.25 -14.38 -14.72
C SER A 226 -19.94 -14.92 -13.46
N ASP A 227 -19.16 -15.33 -12.46
CA ASP A 227 -19.62 -15.75 -11.14
C ASP A 227 -19.37 -14.70 -10.05
N SER A 228 -18.60 -13.63 -10.32
CA SER A 228 -18.13 -12.69 -9.30
C SER A 228 -17.45 -11.46 -9.92
N THR A 229 -17.25 -10.40 -9.13
CA THR A 229 -16.48 -9.22 -9.57
C THR A 229 -15.66 -8.61 -8.44
N PHE A 230 -14.56 -7.94 -8.82
CA PHE A 230 -13.81 -7.04 -7.95
C PHE A 230 -13.87 -5.60 -8.50
N LEU A 231 -14.05 -4.63 -7.60
CA LEU A 231 -13.88 -3.21 -7.88
C LEU A 231 -12.85 -2.65 -6.89
N VAL A 232 -11.76 -2.10 -7.39
CA VAL A 232 -10.67 -1.56 -6.57
C VAL A 232 -10.56 -0.07 -6.81
N PHE A 233 -10.64 0.71 -5.74
CA PHE A 233 -10.48 2.16 -5.79
C PHE A 233 -9.26 2.56 -4.97
N MET A 234 -8.34 3.28 -5.59
CA MET A 234 -7.11 3.78 -4.97
C MET A 234 -7.00 5.28 -5.23
N SER A 235 -7.25 6.11 -4.22
CA SER A 235 -7.18 7.57 -4.34
C SER A 235 -6.90 8.21 -2.98
N HIS A 236 -6.87 9.54 -2.94
CA HIS A 236 -7.14 10.26 -1.70
C HIS A 236 -8.58 10.02 -1.25
N GLY A 237 -8.82 10.18 0.04
CA GLY A 237 -10.15 10.07 0.61
C GLY A 237 -10.35 11.01 1.78
N ILE A 238 -11.61 11.37 1.96
CA ILE A 238 -12.14 12.18 3.05
C ILE A 238 -13.37 11.47 3.62
N GLN A 239 -14.03 12.06 4.62
CA GLN A 239 -15.17 11.44 5.29
C GLN A 239 -16.32 11.11 4.30
N GLU A 240 -16.52 11.96 3.29
CA GLU A 240 -17.60 11.90 2.32
C GLU A 240 -17.37 10.86 1.21
N GLY A 241 -16.12 10.46 0.95
CA GLY A 241 -15.79 9.48 -0.08
C GLY A 241 -14.42 9.60 -0.71
N ILE A 242 -14.35 9.20 -1.98
CA ILE A 242 -13.12 9.01 -2.75
C ILE A 242 -12.89 10.24 -3.63
N CYS A 243 -11.75 10.91 -3.48
CA CYS A 243 -11.44 12.12 -4.24
C CYS A 243 -11.17 11.81 -5.71
N GLY A 244 -11.74 12.60 -6.61
CA GLY A 244 -11.31 12.70 -8.00
C GLY A 244 -10.10 13.61 -8.17
N THR A 245 -9.60 13.75 -9.39
CA THR A 245 -8.35 14.48 -9.70
C THR A 245 -8.43 15.99 -9.53
N THR A 246 -9.64 16.57 -9.57
CA THR A 246 -9.86 18.02 -9.46
C THR A 246 -10.30 18.43 -8.06
N TYR A 247 -10.29 17.51 -7.09
CA TYR A 247 -10.70 17.82 -5.72
C TYR A 247 -9.85 18.95 -5.12
N SER A 248 -10.52 19.95 -4.55
CA SER A 248 -9.94 20.93 -3.62
C SER A 248 -10.95 21.26 -2.53
N ASN A 249 -10.55 22.05 -1.54
CA ASN A 249 -11.45 22.50 -0.46
C ASN A 249 -12.57 23.40 -0.99
N GLU A 250 -12.38 24.01 -2.18
CA GLU A 250 -13.37 24.86 -2.86
C GLU A 250 -14.19 24.11 -3.90
N VAL A 251 -13.63 23.05 -4.50
CA VAL A 251 -14.26 22.26 -5.58
C VAL A 251 -14.49 20.83 -5.13
N SER A 252 -15.77 20.52 -4.86
CA SER A 252 -16.19 19.17 -4.51
C SER A 252 -16.12 18.23 -5.72
N ASP A 253 -15.08 17.40 -5.76
CA ASP A 253 -14.89 16.33 -6.74
C ASP A 253 -14.76 14.98 -6.00
N ILE A 254 -15.89 14.47 -5.49
CA ILE A 254 -15.94 13.30 -4.60
C ILE A 254 -16.88 12.24 -5.16
N LEU A 255 -16.39 11.01 -5.30
CA LEU A 255 -17.23 9.82 -5.49
C LEU A 255 -17.66 9.29 -4.12
N LYS A 256 -18.95 9.43 -3.81
CA LYS A 256 -19.55 8.82 -2.61
C LYS A 256 -19.53 7.30 -2.73
N VAL A 257 -19.12 6.63 -1.66
CA VAL A 257 -19.06 5.15 -1.62
C VAL A 257 -20.43 4.55 -1.91
N ASP A 258 -21.49 5.14 -1.35
CA ASP A 258 -22.88 4.74 -1.57
C ASP A 258 -23.29 4.69 -3.04
N THR A 259 -22.76 5.60 -3.86
CA THR A 259 -23.04 5.64 -5.30
C THR A 259 -22.50 4.37 -5.98
N ILE A 260 -21.38 3.81 -5.53
CA ILE A 260 -20.81 2.55 -6.03
C ILE A 260 -21.78 1.39 -5.75
N PHE A 261 -22.23 1.26 -4.50
CA PHE A 261 -23.19 0.23 -4.10
C PHE A 261 -24.49 0.35 -4.88
N GLN A 262 -25.04 1.57 -5.01
CA GLN A 262 -26.25 1.82 -5.79
C GLN A 262 -26.11 1.42 -7.26
N MET A 263 -24.97 1.67 -7.90
CA MET A 263 -24.74 1.30 -9.31
C MET A 263 -24.57 -0.21 -9.51
N MET A 264 -24.01 -0.90 -8.52
CA MET A 264 -23.75 -2.34 -8.58
C MET A 264 -24.86 -3.19 -7.96
N ASN A 265 -25.94 -2.58 -7.46
CA ASN A 265 -27.02 -3.27 -6.76
C ASN A 265 -27.87 -4.13 -7.71
N THR A 266 -28.79 -4.92 -7.14
CA THR A 266 -29.62 -5.88 -7.90
C THR A 266 -30.44 -5.21 -9.02
N LEU A 267 -30.87 -3.95 -8.83
CA LEU A 267 -31.69 -3.22 -9.79
C LEU A 267 -30.86 -2.68 -10.96
N LYS A 268 -29.70 -2.07 -10.67
CA LYS A 268 -28.87 -1.41 -11.67
C LYS A 268 -27.86 -2.34 -12.35
N CYS A 269 -27.49 -3.44 -11.70
CA CYS A 269 -26.60 -4.47 -12.23
C CYS A 269 -27.20 -5.88 -12.09
N PRO A 270 -28.29 -6.20 -12.83
CA PRO A 270 -28.99 -7.49 -12.69
C PRO A 270 -28.11 -8.69 -13.09
N SER A 271 -27.11 -8.49 -13.94
CA SER A 271 -26.15 -9.52 -14.35
C SER A 271 -25.30 -10.06 -13.19
N LEU A 272 -25.17 -9.29 -12.10
CA LEU A 272 -24.43 -9.65 -10.88
C LEU A 272 -25.35 -9.91 -9.68
N LYS A 273 -26.66 -10.10 -9.91
CA LYS A 273 -27.57 -10.57 -8.88
C LYS A 273 -27.11 -11.96 -8.38
N ASP A 274 -27.14 -12.16 -7.07
CA ASP A 274 -26.76 -13.41 -6.39
C ASP A 274 -25.28 -13.81 -6.55
N LYS A 275 -24.44 -12.87 -6.99
CA LYS A 275 -22.99 -13.05 -7.19
C LYS A 275 -22.20 -12.10 -6.29
N PRO A 276 -21.07 -12.55 -5.69
CA PRO A 276 -20.26 -11.72 -4.81
C PRO A 276 -19.65 -10.54 -5.56
N LYS A 277 -19.83 -9.35 -4.98
CA LYS A 277 -19.30 -8.06 -5.42
C LYS A 277 -18.34 -7.56 -4.36
N VAL A 278 -17.04 -7.72 -4.63
CA VAL A 278 -15.97 -7.35 -3.70
C VAL A 278 -15.50 -5.94 -4.04
N ILE A 279 -15.55 -5.03 -3.08
CA ILE A 279 -15.11 -3.65 -3.24
C ILE A 279 -13.90 -3.44 -2.34
N ILE A 280 -12.75 -3.08 -2.92
CA ILE A 280 -11.53 -2.76 -2.16
C ILE A 280 -11.31 -1.26 -2.25
N ILE A 281 -11.17 -0.58 -1.11
CA ILE A 281 -11.01 0.88 -1.05
C ILE A 281 -9.73 1.21 -0.29
N GLN A 282 -8.73 1.66 -1.03
CA GLN A 282 -7.51 2.29 -0.50
C GLN A 282 -7.67 3.81 -0.61
N ALA A 283 -8.32 4.39 0.40
CA ALA A 283 -8.54 5.81 0.56
C ALA A 283 -8.62 6.13 2.07
N CYS A 284 -8.21 7.33 2.48
CA CYS A 284 -8.38 7.76 3.87
C CYS A 284 -9.87 7.98 4.20
N ARG A 285 -10.26 7.84 5.46
CA ARG A 285 -11.65 8.04 5.92
C ARG A 285 -11.79 9.15 6.98
N GLY A 286 -10.79 10.04 7.10
CA GLY A 286 -10.78 11.19 8.00
C GLY A 286 -9.38 11.53 8.56
N GLU A 287 -9.30 12.36 9.60
CA GLU A 287 -8.14 13.23 9.84
C GLU A 287 -7.22 12.98 11.06
N LYS A 288 -7.54 12.10 12.01
CA LYS A 288 -6.81 12.05 13.29
C LYS A 288 -5.34 11.60 13.09
N GLN A 289 -4.38 12.48 13.46
CA GLN A 289 -2.94 12.35 13.17
C GLN A 289 -2.09 11.88 14.37
N GLY A 290 -0.99 11.18 14.06
CA GLY A 290 0.18 11.02 14.92
C GLY A 290 1.48 10.77 14.12
N VAL A 291 2.24 11.85 13.88
CA VAL A 291 3.68 11.94 13.50
C VAL A 291 4.11 11.43 12.09
N VAL A 292 5.16 12.06 11.53
CA VAL A 292 5.46 12.28 10.09
C VAL A 292 5.97 11.06 9.28
N LEU A 293 5.22 10.69 8.23
CA LEU A 293 5.57 10.07 6.92
C LEU A 293 4.32 10.17 5.99
N LEU A 294 4.48 10.20 4.66
CA LEU A 294 3.50 10.72 3.65
C LEU A 294 2.03 10.28 3.87
N LYS A 295 1.13 11.28 4.00
CA LYS A 295 -0.30 11.16 4.36
C LYS A 295 -1.19 11.38 3.11
N ASP A 296 -2.19 10.52 2.91
CA ASP A 296 -3.15 10.61 1.80
C ASP A 296 -4.48 11.31 2.17
N SER A 297 -4.53 12.16 3.20
CA SER A 297 -5.76 12.86 3.62
C SER A 297 -5.73 14.34 3.22
N VAL A 298 -6.88 14.90 2.88
CA VAL A 298 -7.07 16.35 2.79
C VAL A 298 -7.56 16.91 4.14
N ARG A 299 -7.33 18.21 4.41
CA ARG A 299 -7.87 18.91 5.60
C ARG A 299 -9.21 19.53 5.23
N ASP A 300 -10.27 19.32 6.00
CA ASP A 300 -11.45 20.20 6.04
C ASP A 300 -12.34 20.05 7.29
N SER A 301 -13.09 21.13 7.53
CA SER A 301 -13.97 21.48 8.67
C SER A 301 -15.35 20.79 8.68
N GLU A 302 -15.97 20.78 9.87
CA GLU A 302 -17.10 19.97 10.36
C GLU A 302 -18.50 20.09 9.66
N GLU A 303 -19.22 18.95 9.66
CA GLU A 303 -20.68 18.64 9.66
C GLU A 303 -21.57 19.08 8.44
N ASP A 304 -22.60 18.36 7.97
CA ASP A 304 -23.63 17.53 8.64
C ASP A 304 -24.38 16.58 7.66
N PHE A 305 -24.99 15.49 8.16
CA PHE A 305 -25.68 14.45 7.36
C PHE A 305 -27.21 14.66 7.30
N LEU A 306 -27.80 14.61 6.10
CA LEU A 306 -29.25 14.36 5.92
C LEU A 306 -29.50 13.39 4.75
N THR A 307 -30.29 12.35 5.02
CA THR A 307 -30.78 11.36 4.05
C THR A 307 -32.29 11.51 3.87
N ASP A 308 -32.74 11.80 2.65
CA ASP A 308 -34.15 11.65 2.26
C ASP A 308 -34.35 10.37 1.47
N ALA A 309 -35.24 9.51 1.96
CA ALA A 309 -35.70 8.30 1.31
C ALA A 309 -36.92 8.62 0.44
N ILE A 310 -36.85 8.29 -0.86
CA ILE A 310 -38.01 8.27 -1.75
C ILE A 310 -38.25 6.81 -2.14
N PHE A 311 -39.37 6.26 -1.68
CA PHE A 311 -39.88 4.94 -2.08
C PHE A 311 -40.76 5.08 -3.32
N GLU A 312 -40.61 4.20 -4.32
CA GLU A 312 -41.74 3.74 -5.15
C GLU A 312 -41.41 2.52 -6.07
N ASP A 313 -42.50 1.77 -6.35
CA ASP A 313 -42.79 0.68 -7.30
C ASP A 313 -42.69 -0.82 -6.88
N ASP A 314 -43.83 -1.52 -7.04
CA ASP A 314 -44.29 -2.75 -6.38
C ASP A 314 -44.08 -4.06 -7.18
N GLY A 315 -43.47 -4.02 -8.36
CA GLY A 315 -43.29 -5.21 -9.22
C GLY A 315 -42.01 -6.04 -8.99
N ILE A 316 -40.97 -5.45 -8.38
CA ILE A 316 -39.62 -6.06 -8.18
C ILE A 316 -39.37 -6.44 -6.69
N LYS A 317 -40.36 -6.21 -5.80
CA LYS A 317 -40.23 -6.18 -4.33
C LYS A 317 -40.07 -7.54 -3.60
N LYS A 318 -39.47 -8.57 -4.22
CA LYS A 318 -39.03 -9.77 -3.47
C LYS A 318 -37.53 -10.03 -3.50
N ALA A 319 -36.74 -9.21 -4.20
CA ALA A 319 -35.29 -9.29 -4.14
C ALA A 319 -34.72 -8.18 -3.25
N HIS A 320 -33.74 -8.52 -2.41
CA HIS A 320 -32.98 -7.51 -1.66
C HIS A 320 -32.26 -6.58 -2.65
N ILE A 321 -32.47 -5.26 -2.50
CA ILE A 321 -31.89 -4.24 -3.38
C ILE A 321 -30.36 -4.34 -3.32
N GLU A 322 -29.79 -4.39 -2.12
CA GLU A 322 -28.36 -4.53 -1.86
C GLU A 322 -28.08 -5.90 -1.23
N LYS A 323 -27.42 -6.79 -1.98
CA LYS A 323 -27.07 -8.15 -1.55
C LYS A 323 -25.78 -8.62 -2.22
N ASP A 324 -25.06 -9.50 -1.53
CA ASP A 324 -23.83 -10.13 -1.99
C ASP A 324 -22.68 -9.13 -2.16
N PHE A 325 -22.59 -8.15 -1.26
CA PHE A 325 -21.47 -7.21 -1.20
C PHE A 325 -20.54 -7.50 -0.02
N ILE A 326 -19.28 -7.15 -0.22
CA ILE A 326 -18.33 -6.91 0.86
C ILE A 326 -17.41 -5.78 0.44
N ALA A 327 -17.32 -4.72 1.26
CA ALA A 327 -16.27 -3.72 1.11
C ALA A 327 -15.13 -4.00 2.09
N PHE A 328 -13.90 -3.80 1.65
CA PHE A 328 -12.73 -3.85 2.49
C PHE A 328 -11.93 -2.55 2.34
N CYS A 329 -12.01 -1.73 3.37
CA CYS A 329 -11.45 -0.39 3.42
C CYS A 329 -10.10 -0.42 4.15
N SER A 330 -9.14 0.35 3.66
CA SER A 330 -7.76 0.36 4.17
C SER A 330 -7.61 0.82 5.63
N SER A 331 -8.58 1.57 6.14
CA SER A 331 -8.57 2.10 7.50
C SER A 331 -9.97 2.13 8.09
N THR A 332 -10.04 2.10 9.42
CA THR A 332 -11.22 2.48 10.20
C THR A 332 -11.66 3.90 9.80
N PRO A 333 -12.95 4.24 9.94
CA PRO A 333 -13.40 5.63 9.87
C PRO A 333 -12.49 6.55 10.71
N ASP A 334 -12.24 7.77 10.23
CA ASP A 334 -11.38 8.79 10.85
C ASP A 334 -9.87 8.50 10.87
N ASN A 335 -9.42 7.40 10.25
CA ASN A 335 -8.03 6.99 10.27
C ASN A 335 -7.37 7.01 8.88
N VAL A 336 -6.06 7.20 8.91
CA VAL A 336 -5.19 7.34 7.74
C VAL A 336 -4.74 5.97 7.24
N SER A 337 -4.61 5.82 5.93
CA SER A 337 -3.93 4.67 5.32
C SER A 337 -2.52 5.04 4.89
N TRP A 338 -1.56 4.13 5.14
CA TRP A 338 -0.14 4.44 5.01
C TRP A 338 0.50 3.89 3.74
N ARG A 339 1.45 4.65 3.19
CA ARG A 339 2.21 4.28 1.98
C ARG A 339 3.72 4.30 2.22
N HIS A 340 4.41 3.42 1.52
CA HIS A 340 5.85 3.42 1.34
C HIS A 340 6.15 3.84 -0.11
N PRO A 341 7.06 4.80 -0.35
CA PRO A 341 7.30 5.36 -1.69
C PRO A 341 7.76 4.32 -2.72
N VAL A 342 8.45 3.25 -2.27
CA VAL A 342 8.98 2.18 -3.13
C VAL A 342 8.14 0.91 -3.12
N ARG A 343 7.42 0.62 -2.01
CA ARG A 343 6.72 -0.68 -1.83
C ARG A 343 5.21 -0.60 -2.07
N GLY A 344 4.67 0.62 -2.20
CA GLY A 344 3.23 0.81 -2.28
C GLY A 344 2.58 1.00 -0.92
N SER A 345 1.26 0.80 -0.81
CA SER A 345 0.52 0.94 0.44
C SER A 345 0.62 -0.30 1.31
N LEU A 346 0.73 -0.13 2.63
CA LEU A 346 0.79 -1.25 3.58
C LEU A 346 -0.46 -2.15 3.47
N PHE A 347 -1.62 -1.54 3.22
CA PHE A 347 -2.87 -2.26 3.03
C PHE A 347 -2.87 -3.13 1.78
N ILE A 348 -2.56 -2.57 0.62
CA ILE A 348 -2.57 -3.32 -0.64
C ILE A 348 -1.48 -4.39 -0.62
N GLU A 349 -0.30 -4.05 -0.11
CA GLU A 349 0.79 -5.01 0.08
C GLU A 349 0.36 -6.20 0.96
N SER A 350 -0.20 -5.92 2.14
CA SER A 350 -0.67 -6.98 3.05
C SER A 350 -1.83 -7.77 2.44
N LEU A 351 -2.81 -7.11 1.81
CA LEU A 351 -3.92 -7.77 1.14
C LEU A 351 -3.41 -8.74 0.06
N ILE A 352 -2.51 -8.29 -0.81
CA ILE A 352 -1.97 -9.13 -1.88
C ILE A 352 -1.21 -10.32 -1.32
N LYS A 353 -0.36 -10.11 -0.31
CA LYS A 353 0.37 -11.19 0.37
C LYS A 353 -0.59 -12.25 0.92
N HIS A 354 -1.64 -11.83 1.62
CA HIS A 354 -2.60 -12.75 2.23
C HIS A 354 -3.49 -13.44 1.19
N MET A 355 -3.88 -12.75 0.12
CA MET A 355 -4.61 -13.37 -0.99
C MET A 355 -3.76 -14.45 -1.67
N LYS A 356 -2.49 -14.17 -1.97
CA LYS A 356 -1.55 -15.14 -2.55
C LYS A 356 -1.35 -16.38 -1.66
N GLU A 357 -1.29 -16.18 -0.35
CA GLU A 357 -1.03 -17.22 0.63
C GLU A 357 -2.27 -18.07 0.97
N TYR A 358 -3.46 -17.47 1.02
CA TYR A 358 -4.65 -18.10 1.62
C TYR A 358 -5.84 -18.31 0.67
N ALA A 359 -5.87 -17.70 -0.53
CA ALA A 359 -7.00 -17.85 -1.48
C ALA A 359 -7.29 -19.30 -1.90
N TRP A 360 -6.28 -20.18 -1.84
CA TRP A 360 -6.43 -21.61 -2.13
C TRP A 360 -7.17 -22.40 -1.04
N SER A 361 -7.31 -21.84 0.17
CA SER A 361 -7.78 -22.57 1.36
C SER A 361 -8.87 -21.88 2.17
N CYS A 362 -8.94 -20.56 2.11
CA CYS A 362 -9.82 -19.74 2.94
C CYS A 362 -10.85 -19.04 2.06
N ASP A 363 -12.04 -18.79 2.61
CA ASP A 363 -12.99 -17.86 2.00
C ASP A 363 -12.50 -16.42 2.22
N LEU A 364 -13.07 -15.50 1.43
CA LEU A 364 -12.62 -14.12 1.38
C LEU A 364 -12.72 -13.39 2.73
N GLU A 365 -13.75 -13.67 3.55
CA GLU A 365 -13.90 -13.01 4.85
C GLU A 365 -12.82 -13.45 5.83
N ASP A 366 -12.45 -14.74 5.83
CA ASP A 366 -11.33 -15.24 6.63
C ASP A 366 -9.99 -14.66 6.15
N ILE A 367 -9.80 -14.46 4.84
CA ILE A 367 -8.61 -13.77 4.31
C ILE A 367 -8.57 -12.33 4.83
N PHE A 368 -9.68 -11.58 4.76
CA PHE A 368 -9.73 -10.21 5.27
C PHE A 368 -9.50 -10.15 6.79
N ARG A 369 -9.99 -11.14 7.53
CA ARG A 369 -9.71 -11.29 8.96
C ARG A 369 -8.22 -11.54 9.23
N LYS A 370 -7.55 -12.37 8.42
CA LYS A 370 -6.09 -12.60 8.52
C LYS A 370 -5.29 -11.34 8.16
N VAL A 371 -5.74 -10.56 7.18
CA VAL A 371 -5.16 -9.24 6.90
C VAL A 371 -5.26 -8.38 8.15
N ARG A 372 -6.44 -8.22 8.76
CA ARG A 372 -6.60 -7.47 10.02
C ARG A 372 -5.69 -7.98 11.14
N PHE A 373 -5.58 -9.29 11.30
CA PHE A 373 -4.68 -9.91 12.27
C PHE A 373 -3.22 -9.52 12.05
N SER A 374 -2.77 -9.38 10.79
CA SER A 374 -1.42 -8.88 10.49
C SER A 374 -1.16 -7.42 10.90
N PHE A 375 -2.22 -6.66 11.17
CA PHE A 375 -2.15 -5.29 11.69
C PHE A 375 -2.35 -5.21 13.21
N GLU A 376 -2.51 -6.34 13.92
CA GLU A 376 -2.79 -6.36 15.37
C GLU A 376 -1.58 -5.96 16.23
N GLN A 377 -0.37 -6.29 15.79
CA GLN A 377 0.88 -5.87 16.45
C GLN A 377 1.40 -4.62 15.72
N PRO A 378 1.22 -3.41 16.29
CA PRO A 378 1.65 -2.19 15.64
C PRO A 378 3.17 -2.07 15.78
N GLU A 379 3.92 -2.57 14.80
CA GLU A 379 5.38 -2.38 14.82
C GLU A 379 5.71 -0.88 14.78
N PHE A 380 4.96 -0.05 14.03
CA PHE A 380 5.19 1.41 13.96
C PHE A 380 3.98 2.29 13.60
N ARG A 381 2.85 1.73 13.14
CA ARG A 381 1.71 2.52 12.59
C ARG A 381 0.37 1.92 13.01
N LEU A 382 -0.52 2.76 13.53
CA LEU A 382 -1.91 2.38 13.76
C LEU A 382 -2.64 2.41 12.42
N GLN A 383 -2.96 1.24 11.89
CA GLN A 383 -3.84 1.07 10.75
C GLN A 383 -4.62 -0.22 10.96
N MET A 384 -5.93 -0.17 10.82
CA MET A 384 -6.77 -1.35 10.92
C MET A 384 -7.75 -1.35 9.74
N PRO A 385 -7.53 -2.19 8.72
CA PRO A 385 -8.49 -2.32 7.63
C PRO A 385 -9.85 -2.81 8.13
N THR A 386 -10.95 -2.30 7.59
CA THR A 386 -12.30 -2.68 8.03
C THR A 386 -13.10 -3.33 6.92
N ALA A 387 -13.83 -4.40 7.28
CA ALA A 387 -14.87 -4.93 6.42
C ALA A 387 -16.16 -4.16 6.68
N ASP A 388 -16.74 -3.58 5.63
CA ASP A 388 -17.92 -2.72 5.69
C ASP A 388 -19.00 -3.26 4.74
N ARG A 389 -20.27 -2.92 5.02
CA ARG A 389 -21.45 -3.29 4.22
C ARG A 389 -21.47 -4.75 3.76
N VAL A 390 -21.14 -5.65 4.68
CA VAL A 390 -21.12 -7.09 4.42
C VAL A 390 -22.56 -7.60 4.31
N THR A 391 -22.95 -7.96 3.08
CA THR A 391 -24.25 -8.57 2.74
C THR A 391 -24.06 -9.87 1.96
N LEU A 392 -22.87 -10.46 2.04
CA LEU A 392 -22.62 -11.82 1.57
C LEU A 392 -23.51 -12.79 2.36
N THR A 393 -24.19 -13.68 1.64
CA THR A 393 -25.05 -14.71 2.23
C THR A 393 -24.40 -16.09 2.24
N LYS A 394 -23.22 -16.21 1.61
CA LYS A 394 -22.48 -17.46 1.42
C LYS A 394 -20.99 -17.17 1.52
N ARG A 395 -20.19 -18.20 1.79
CA ARG A 395 -18.73 -18.12 1.75
C ARG A 395 -18.27 -17.97 0.31
N PHE A 396 -17.44 -16.97 0.07
CA PHE A 396 -16.82 -16.76 -1.24
C PHE A 396 -15.40 -17.32 -1.26
N TYR A 397 -15.24 -18.50 -1.86
CA TYR A 397 -13.94 -19.10 -2.16
C TYR A 397 -13.54 -18.79 -3.60
N LEU A 398 -12.27 -18.40 -3.80
CA LEU A 398 -11.76 -18.00 -5.12
C LEU A 398 -11.31 -19.19 -5.99
N PHE A 399 -10.96 -20.31 -5.35
CA PHE A 399 -10.42 -21.53 -5.96
C PHE A 399 -9.38 -21.26 -7.07
N PRO A 400 -8.24 -20.62 -6.76
CA PRO A 400 -7.19 -20.40 -7.75
C PRO A 400 -6.84 -21.70 -8.50
N GLY A 401 -6.93 -21.66 -9.83
CA GLY A 401 -6.73 -22.81 -10.71
C GLY A 401 -8.01 -23.52 -11.20
N HIS A 402 -9.20 -23.17 -10.69
CA HIS A 402 -10.48 -23.77 -11.05
C HIS A 402 -11.56 -22.76 -11.41
#